data_AF-A0A382QQK9-F1
#
_entry.id   AF-A0A382QQK9-F1
#
_cell.length_a   1.000
_cell.length_b   1.000
_cell.length_c   1.000
_cell.angle_alpha   90.00
_cell.angle_beta   90.00
_cell.angle_gamma   90.00
#
_symmetry.space_group_name_H-M   'P 1'
#
loop_
_entity.id
_entity.type
_entity.pdbx_description
1 polymer ?
#
loop_
_entity_poly.entity_id
_entity_poly.type
_entity_poly.pdbx_seq_one_letter_code
_entity_poly.pdbx_strand_id
1 'polypeptide(L)'
;MRVIENEVMSDKMDEMLDVMIESYNSWSRAGKSGSDEIKKQMEKEFADGLTYEYGSKYIKVISGKRGSTSVCAFVVNTDRDKKFRFGDILKPAGWAAPARNFARGNVFEEKGFRCVRWT
;
A
#
# COMPACT_ATOMS: atom_id res chain seq x y z
N MET A 1 -3.96 -4.46 21.44
CA MET A 1 -4.35 -3.34 20.58
C MET A 1 -5.79 -3.01 20.89
N ARG A 2 -6.10 -1.76 21.23
CA ARG A 2 -7.47 -1.34 21.58
C ARG A 2 -8.30 -1.21 20.29
N VAL A 3 -9.61 -1.40 20.35
CA VAL A 3 -10.51 -1.31 19.19
C VAL A 3 -10.31 0.00 18.41
N ILE A 4 -10.17 1.11 19.13
CA ILE A 4 -9.93 2.45 18.56
C ILE A 4 -8.63 2.53 17.74
N GLU A 5 -7.56 1.86 18.18
CA GLU A 5 -6.28 1.87 17.45
C GLU A 5 -6.37 1.08 16.13
N ASN A 6 -7.21 0.05 16.10
CA ASN A 6 -7.46 -0.73 14.89
C ASN A 6 -8.30 0.06 13.87
N GLU A 7 -9.36 0.73 14.31
CA GLU A 7 -10.21 1.57 13.46
C GLU A 7 -9.41 2.70 12.82
N VAL A 8 -8.65 3.45 13.62
CA VAL A 8 -7.77 4.51 13.12
C VAL A 8 -6.71 3.97 12.15
N MET A 9 -6.20 2.76 12.37
CA MET A 9 -5.27 2.13 11.44
C MET A 9 -5.97 1.69 10.14
N SER A 10 -7.18 1.13 10.20
CA SER A 10 -7.96 0.78 9.01
C SER A 10 -8.20 2.01 8.13
N ASP A 11 -8.62 3.14 8.73
CA ASP A 11 -8.82 4.40 8.00
C ASP A 11 -7.54 4.84 7.26
N LYS A 12 -6.38 4.70 7.90
CA LYS A 12 -5.09 5.03 7.28
C LYS A 12 -4.63 4.05 6.23
N MET A 13 -5.01 2.78 6.34
CA MET A 13 -4.76 1.80 5.29
C MET A 13 -5.65 2.06 4.07
N ASP A 14 -6.92 2.42 4.28
CA ASP A 14 -7.85 2.78 3.20
C ASP A 14 -7.36 4.05 2.48
N GLU A 15 -6.95 5.09 3.22
CA GLU A 15 -6.32 6.29 2.66
C GLU A 15 -5.05 5.95 1.84
N MET A 16 -4.24 5.01 2.31
CA MET A 16 -3.07 4.54 1.57
C MET A 16 -3.46 3.85 0.26
N LEU A 17 -4.51 3.02 0.25
CA LEU A 17 -4.99 2.36 -0.97
C LEU A 17 -5.52 3.38 -1.98
N ASP A 18 -6.28 4.38 -1.52
CA ASP A 18 -6.80 5.46 -2.38
C ASP A 18 -5.67 6.22 -3.07
N VAL A 19 -4.61 6.58 -2.32
CA VAL A 19 -3.43 7.25 -2.90
C VAL A 19 -2.71 6.36 -3.92
N MET A 20 -2.63 5.05 -3.68
CA MET A 20 -2.04 4.11 -4.62
C MET A 20 -2.87 4.00 -5.91
N ILE A 21 -4.20 3.95 -5.79
CA ILE A 21 -5.14 3.95 -6.92
C ILE A 21 -5.01 5.24 -7.74
N GLU A 22 -5.03 6.40 -7.08
CA GLU A 22 -4.87 7.69 -7.76
C GLU A 22 -3.52 7.78 -8.48
N SER A 23 -2.44 7.33 -7.83
CA SER A 23 -1.11 7.31 -8.43
C SER A 23 -1.06 6.42 -9.69
N TYR A 24 -1.69 5.24 -9.67
CA TYR A 24 -1.76 4.33 -10.81
C TYR A 24 -2.60 4.93 -11.96
N ASN A 25 -3.76 5.50 -11.64
CA ASN A 25 -4.66 6.12 -12.62
C ASN A 25 -3.97 7.31 -13.30
N SER A 26 -3.28 8.15 -12.52
CA SER A 26 -2.51 9.29 -13.04
C SER A 26 -1.46 8.85 -14.06
N TRP A 27 -0.71 7.78 -13.75
CA TRP A 27 0.20 7.20 -14.73
C TRP A 27 -0.47 6.66 -15.99
N SER A 28 -1.48 5.80 -15.79
CA SER A 28 -2.20 5.12 -16.88
C SER A 28 -2.68 6.14 -17.91
N ARG A 29 -3.19 7.28 -17.42
CA ARG A 29 -3.68 8.39 -18.23
C ARG A 29 -2.57 9.22 -18.87
N ALA A 30 -1.43 9.38 -18.20
CA ALA A 30 -0.25 10.06 -18.77
C ALA A 30 0.39 9.29 -19.93
N GLY A 31 0.17 7.97 -20.03
CA GLY A 31 0.63 7.15 -21.16
C GLY A 31 -0.02 7.57 -22.49
N LYS A 32 0.80 7.81 -23.53
CA LYS A 32 0.33 8.25 -24.86
C LYS A 32 -0.18 7.12 -25.78
N SER A 33 -0.20 5.88 -25.30
CA SER A 33 -0.52 4.68 -26.08
C SER A 33 -1.60 3.85 -25.39
N GLY A 34 -2.33 3.04 -26.17
CA GLY A 34 -3.45 2.22 -25.71
C GLY A 34 -4.79 2.94 -25.78
N SER A 35 -5.88 2.18 -25.97
CA SER A 35 -7.24 2.74 -25.99
C SER A 35 -7.69 3.15 -24.59
N ASP A 36 -8.54 4.16 -24.51
CA ASP A 36 -9.11 4.63 -23.24
C ASP A 36 -9.93 3.55 -22.53
N GLU A 37 -10.57 2.67 -23.29
CA GLU A 37 -11.30 1.52 -22.76
C GLU A 37 -10.37 0.53 -22.06
N ILE A 38 -9.23 0.20 -22.66
CA ILE A 38 -8.22 -0.68 -22.07
C ILE A 38 -7.66 -0.04 -20.80
N LYS A 39 -7.38 1.27 -20.82
CA LYS A 39 -6.89 1.99 -19.64
C LYS A 39 -7.89 1.94 -18.50
N LYS A 40 -9.15 2.28 -18.74
CA LYS A 40 -10.22 2.22 -17.73
C LYS A 40 -10.38 0.81 -17.16
N GLN A 41 -10.30 -0.21 -18.01
CA GLN A 41 -10.34 -1.61 -17.57
C GLN A 41 -9.14 -1.94 -16.66
N MET A 42 -7.93 -1.49 -17.00
CA MET A 42 -6.73 -1.70 -16.18
C MET A 42 -6.78 -0.93 -14.85
N GLU A 43 -7.29 0.30 -14.85
CA GLU A 43 -7.53 1.11 -13.64
C GLU A 43 -8.50 0.39 -12.69
N LYS A 44 -9.61 -0.13 -13.22
CA LYS A 44 -10.59 -0.91 -12.46
C LYS A 44 -10.00 -2.21 -11.91
N GLU A 45 -9.32 -2.98 -12.75
CA GLU A 45 -8.64 -4.23 -12.33
C GLU A 45 -7.64 -3.98 -11.19
N PHE A 46 -6.90 -2.86 -11.26
CA PHE A 46 -5.95 -2.50 -10.22
C PHE A 46 -6.64 -2.14 -8.91
N ALA A 47 -7.67 -1.30 -8.95
CA ALA A 47 -8.43 -0.91 -7.76
C ALA A 47 -9.12 -2.10 -7.08
N ASP A 48 -9.80 -2.95 -7.86
CA ASP A 48 -10.48 -4.14 -7.34
C ASP A 48 -9.52 -5.18 -6.75
N GLY A 49 -8.28 -5.23 -7.26
CA GLY A 49 -7.26 -6.18 -6.84
C GLY A 49 -6.39 -5.71 -5.68
N LEU A 50 -6.53 -4.45 -5.23
CA LEU A 50 -5.71 -3.88 -4.18
C LEU A 50 -6.37 -4.12 -2.82
N THR A 51 -5.61 -4.71 -1.88
CA THR A 51 -6.13 -5.05 -0.55
C THR A 51 -5.02 -5.09 0.50
N TYR A 52 -5.37 -5.25 1.78
CA TYR A 52 -4.41 -5.44 2.85
C TYR A 52 -4.84 -6.51 3.87
N GLU A 53 -3.84 -7.13 4.50
CA GLU A 53 -4.02 -8.18 5.51
C GLU A 53 -3.31 -7.80 6.81
N TYR A 54 -4.01 -7.91 7.94
CA TYR A 54 -3.42 -7.68 9.27
C TYR A 54 -2.55 -8.84 9.71
N GLY A 55 -1.29 -8.55 10.00
CA GLY A 55 -0.41 -9.38 10.81
C GLY A 55 -0.12 -8.73 12.17
N SER A 56 0.39 -9.53 13.10
CA SER A 56 0.72 -9.06 14.46
C SER A 56 1.80 -7.97 14.48
N LYS A 57 2.74 -8.02 13.54
CA LYS A 57 3.84 -7.06 13.43
C LYS A 57 3.74 -6.13 12.24
N TYR A 58 3.17 -6.60 11.14
CA TYR A 58 3.02 -5.82 9.92
C TYR A 58 1.65 -6.04 9.31
N ILE A 59 1.08 -4.99 8.75
CA ILE A 59 -0.01 -5.07 7.78
C ILE A 59 0.64 -5.23 6.41
N LYS A 60 0.16 -6.18 5.62
CA LYS A 60 0.69 -6.50 4.29
C LYS A 60 -0.25 -5.90 3.25
N VAL A 61 0.29 -5.15 2.29
CA VAL A 61 -0.48 -4.61 1.16
C VAL A 61 -0.24 -5.47 -0.07
N ILE A 62 -1.33 -5.98 -0.65
CA ILE A 62 -1.33 -6.94 -1.76
C ILE A 62 -1.97 -6.28 -2.97
N SER A 63 -1.34 -6.44 -4.14
CA SER A 63 -1.94 -6.12 -5.44
C SER A 63 -2.12 -7.41 -6.23
N GLY A 64 -3.37 -7.73 -6.56
CA GLY A 64 -3.76 -8.83 -7.42
C GLY A 64 -4.11 -8.35 -8.82
N LYS A 65 -3.56 -8.98 -9.87
CA LYS A 65 -3.93 -8.72 -11.26
C LYS A 65 -3.80 -9.98 -12.11
N ARG A 66 -4.87 -10.32 -12.85
CA ARG A 66 -4.87 -11.36 -13.90
C ARG A 66 -4.22 -12.68 -13.47
N GLY A 67 -4.60 -13.19 -12.29
CA GLY A 67 -4.10 -14.46 -11.76
C GLY A 67 -2.70 -14.39 -11.13
N SER A 68 -2.09 -13.22 -11.04
CA SER A 68 -0.86 -12.97 -10.29
C SER A 68 -1.15 -12.11 -9.07
N THR A 69 -0.50 -12.43 -7.95
CA THR A 69 -0.55 -11.63 -6.72
C THR A 69 0.86 -11.25 -6.31
N SER A 70 1.01 -10.01 -5.86
CA SER A 70 2.28 -9.47 -5.40
C SER A 70 2.07 -8.63 -4.14
N VAL A 71 3.10 -8.58 -3.30
CA VAL A 71 3.14 -7.65 -2.16
C VAL A 71 3.85 -6.39 -2.61
N CYS A 72 3.21 -5.24 -2.41
CA CYS A 72 3.76 -3.95 -2.80
C CYS A 72 4.29 -3.14 -1.61
N ALA A 73 3.75 -3.34 -0.41
CA ALA A 73 4.19 -2.66 0.80
C ALA A 73 3.91 -3.45 2.07
N PHE A 74 4.61 -3.08 3.15
CA PHE A 74 4.25 -3.43 4.52
C PHE A 74 4.12 -2.18 5.36
N VAL A 75 3.19 -2.17 6.31
CA VAL A 75 3.02 -1.11 7.31
C VAL A 75 3.27 -1.69 8.69
N VAL A 76 4.10 -1.03 9.50
CA VAL A 76 4.42 -1.50 10.85
C VAL A 76 3.19 -1.39 11.76
N ASN A 77 2.77 -2.52 12.33
CA ASN A 77 1.56 -2.65 13.15
C ASN A 77 1.86 -2.84 14.65
N THR A 78 3.06 -2.48 15.09
CA THR A 78 3.45 -2.57 16.49
C THR A 78 4.31 -1.39 16.91
N ASP A 79 4.14 -0.97 18.15
CA ASP A 79 4.95 0.02 18.87
C ASP A 79 6.24 -0.57 19.45
N ARG A 80 6.40 -1.90 19.44
CA ARG A 80 7.54 -2.61 20.04
C ARG A 80 8.68 -2.89 19.06
N ASP A 81 8.62 -2.36 17.85
CA ASP A 81 9.70 -2.57 16.89
C ASP A 81 10.94 -1.75 17.29
N LYS A 82 12.11 -2.39 17.31
CA LYS A 82 13.36 -1.75 17.76
C LYS A 82 13.88 -0.66 16.81
N LYS A 83 13.43 -0.65 15.55
CA LYS A 83 13.98 0.21 14.49
C LYS A 83 12.93 1.12 13.85
N PHE A 84 11.70 0.64 13.74
CA PHE A 84 10.63 1.34 13.03
C PHE A 84 9.52 1.75 13.98
N ARG A 85 8.82 2.83 13.64
CA ARG A 85 7.66 3.32 14.40
C ARG A 85 6.40 2.66 13.88
N PHE A 86 5.37 2.65 14.72
CA PHE A 86 4.02 2.30 14.31
C PHE A 86 3.58 3.16 13.12
N GLY A 87 3.01 2.52 12.09
CA GLY A 87 2.60 3.16 10.85
C GLY A 87 3.72 3.37 9.82
N ASP A 88 4.99 3.03 10.11
CA ASP A 88 6.06 3.16 9.12
C ASP A 88 5.82 2.22 7.91
N ILE A 89 5.98 2.77 6.71
CA ILE A 89 5.82 2.06 5.44
C ILE A 89 7.19 1.47 5.04
N LEU A 90 7.23 0.18 4.73
CA LEU A 90 8.43 -0.57 4.39
C LEU A 90 8.30 -1.25 3.02
N LYS A 91 9.43 -1.36 2.32
CA LYS A 91 9.50 -2.09 1.03
C LYS A 91 9.40 -3.60 1.29
N PRO A 92 8.68 -4.38 0.46
CA PRO A 92 8.71 -5.84 0.52
C PRO A 92 10.11 -6.41 0.21
N ALA A 93 10.54 -7.41 0.99
CA ALA A 93 11.67 -8.29 0.64
C ALA A 93 11.20 -9.67 0.16
N GLY A 94 9.92 -9.97 0.34
CA GLY A 94 9.24 -11.17 -0.12
C GLY A 94 7.78 -11.13 0.32
N TRP A 95 7.07 -12.24 0.15
CA TRP A 95 5.65 -12.35 0.49
C TRP A 95 5.37 -12.15 1.99
N ALA A 96 6.25 -12.67 2.84
CA ALA A 96 6.02 -12.73 4.29
C ALA A 96 6.62 -11.55 5.07
N ALA A 97 7.58 -10.82 4.52
CA ALA A 97 8.34 -9.83 5.29
C ALA A 97 8.88 -8.64 4.47
N PRO A 98 9.03 -7.47 5.11
CA PRO A 98 9.66 -6.31 4.52
C PRO A 98 11.20 -6.36 4.57
N ALA A 99 11.82 -5.60 3.68
CA ALA A 99 13.21 -5.18 3.79
C ALA A 99 13.34 -4.17 4.94
N ARG A 100 14.20 -4.48 5.91
CA ARG A 100 14.38 -3.67 7.14
C ARG A 100 15.52 -2.65 7.02
N ASN A 101 15.69 -2.06 5.85
CA ASN A 101 16.80 -1.13 5.58
C ASN A 101 16.49 0.28 6.12
N PHE A 102 15.35 0.86 5.73
CA PHE A 102 14.89 2.18 6.17
C PHE A 102 13.37 2.32 5.95
N ALA A 103 12.73 3.20 6.71
CA ALA A 103 11.32 3.56 6.53
C ALA A 103 11.16 4.42 5.27
N ARG A 104 10.09 4.18 4.52
CA ARG A 104 9.79 4.89 3.28
C ARG A 104 8.84 6.08 3.48
N GLY A 105 8.13 6.07 4.59
CA GLY A 105 7.18 7.08 5.03
C GLY A 105 6.42 6.53 6.23
N ASN A 106 5.40 7.24 6.67
CA ASN A 106 4.54 6.81 7.76
C ASN A 106 3.09 7.19 7.46
N VAL A 107 2.15 6.25 7.63
CA VAL A 107 0.74 6.46 7.25
C VAL A 107 0.03 7.55 8.06
N PHE A 108 0.62 8.00 9.17
CA PHE A 108 0.10 9.09 10.00
C PHE A 108 0.73 10.46 9.69
N GLU A 109 1.72 10.52 8.79
CA GLU A 109 2.38 11.77 8.41
C GLU A 109 1.75 12.38 7.15
N GLU A 110 1.56 13.71 7.14
CA GLU A 110 0.98 14.47 6.00
C GLU A 110 1.63 14.14 4.64
N LYS A 111 2.94 13.87 4.65
CA LYS A 111 3.74 13.55 3.45
C LYS A 111 4.19 12.09 3.41
N GLY A 112 3.58 11.23 4.24
CA GLY A 112 3.95 9.83 4.42
C GLY A 112 3.82 8.98 3.16
N PHE A 113 2.81 9.27 2.33
CA PHE A 113 2.51 8.50 1.13
C PHE A 113 3.37 8.84 -0.09
N ARG A 114 4.35 9.75 0.03
CA ARG A 114 5.25 10.08 -1.10
C ARG A 114 6.01 8.87 -1.65
N CYS A 115 6.15 7.82 -0.84
CA CYS A 115 6.84 6.59 -1.20
C CYS A 115 5.97 5.49 -1.82
N VAL A 116 4.64 5.63 -1.74
CA VAL A 116 3.68 4.73 -2.43
C VAL A 116 3.29 5.28 -3.79
N ARG A 117 4.02 6.29 -4.26
CA ARG A 117 3.98 6.74 -5.65
C ARG A 117 4.36 5.54 -6.51
N TRP A 118 3.33 5.01 -7.16
CA TRP A 118 3.35 3.85 -8.01
C TRP A 118 3.68 2.55 -7.27
N THR A 119 2.65 1.75 -6.99
CA THR A 119 2.75 0.34 -7.43
C THR A 119 3.30 0.27 -8.84
#